data_AF-B7QN82-F1
#
_entry.id   AF-B7QN82-F1
#
_cell.length_a   1.000
_cell.length_b   1.000
_cell.length_c   1.000
_cell.angle_alpha   90.00
_cell.angle_beta   90.00
_cell.angle_gamma   90.00
#
_symmetry.space_group_name_H-M   'P 1'
#
loop_
_entity.id
_entity.type
_entity.pdbx_description
1 polymer ?
#
loop_
_entity_poly.entity_id
_entity_poly.type
_entity_poly.pdbx_seq_one_letter_code
_entity_poly.pdbx_strand_id
1 'polypeptide(L)' 'MRGIVGRKTSFEVEINGVLVFSKLEKKGFPVFDEVAALVEEVSRGMPVRPLVGKQG' A
#
# COMPACT_ATOMS: atom_id res chain seq x y z
N MET A 1 -11.32 17.09 -5.51
CA MET A 1 -11.05 15.71 -5.04
C MET A 1 -11.26 15.69 -3.53
N ARG A 2 -12.24 14.93 -3.03
CA ARG A 2 -12.48 14.80 -1.58
C ARG A 2 -11.65 13.62 -1.06
N GLY A 3 -10.53 13.91 -0.41
CA GLY A 3 -9.83 12.91 0.40
C GLY A 3 -10.67 12.58 1.62
N ILE A 4 -10.99 11.31 1.81
CA ILE A 4 -11.67 10.83 3.02
C ILE A 4 -10.59 10.73 4.10
N VAL A 5 -10.69 11.54 5.15
CA VAL A 5 -9.76 11.46 6.28
C VAL A 5 -10.17 10.24 7.12
N GLY A 6 -9.45 9.13 6.99
CA GLY A 6 -9.59 7.95 7.84
C GLY A 6 -9.29 8.25 9.33
N ARG A 7 -9.56 7.29 10.22
CA ARG A 7 -9.24 7.36 11.65
C ARG A 7 -7.78 7.85 11.81
N LYS A 8 -7.58 8.98 12.51
CA LYS A 8 -6.25 9.53 12.84
C LYS A 8 -5.34 8.37 13.28
N THR A 9 -4.34 8.02 12.45
CA THR A 9 -3.24 7.03 12.62
C THR A 9 -3.14 5.93 11.56
N SER A 10 -4.15 5.67 10.72
CA SER A 10 -4.04 4.67 9.65
C SER A 10 -3.27 5.17 8.42
N PHE A 11 -2.68 4.23 7.68
CA PHE A 11 -2.08 4.44 6.36
C PHE A 11 -2.34 3.17 5.55
N GLU A 12 -3.11 3.30 4.47
CA GLU A 12 -3.59 2.19 3.65
C GLU A 12 -3.19 2.46 2.21
N VAL A 13 -2.68 1.43 1.54
CA VAL A 13 -2.29 1.50 0.13
C VAL A 13 -3.16 0.54 -0.64
N GLU A 14 -3.88 1.06 -1.61
CA GLU A 14 -4.71 0.30 -2.54
C GLU A 14 -4.21 0.51 -3.96
N ILE A 15 -4.09 -0.57 -4.73
CA ILE A 15 -3.74 -0.54 -6.15
C ILE A 15 -4.86 -1.24 -6.91
N ASN A 16 -5.50 -0.54 -7.86
CA ASN A 16 -6.65 -1.03 -8.62
C ASN A 16 -7.80 -1.58 -7.74
N GLY A 17 -8.04 -0.94 -6.58
CA GLY A 17 -9.09 -1.35 -5.64
C GLY A 17 -8.75 -2.58 -4.78
N VAL A 18 -7.51 -3.07 -4.85
CA VAL A 18 -7.02 -4.15 -4.00
C VAL A 18 -6.13 -3.54 -2.91
N LEU A 19 -6.46 -3.80 -1.64
CA LEU A 19 -5.63 -3.42 -0.49
C LEU A 19 -4.32 -4.22 -0.51
N VAL A 20 -3.21 -3.51 -0.73
CA VAL A 20 -1.86 -4.12 -0.79
C VAL A 20 -1.07 -3.89 0.49
N PHE A 21 -1.44 -2.90 1.30
CA PHE A 21 -0.80 -2.62 2.58
C PHE A 21 -1.74 -1.92 3.56
N SER A 22 -1.71 -2.34 4.83
CA SER A 22 -2.32 -1.63 5.95
C SER A 22 -1.32 -1.43 7.08
N LYS A 23 -1.10 -0.17 7.46
CA LYS A 23 -0.28 0.19 8.61
C LYS A 23 -0.85 -0.35 9.91
N LEU A 24 -2.17 -0.46 10.03
CA LEU A 24 -2.80 -0.99 11.25
C LEU A 24 -2.47 -2.47 11.43
N GLU A 25 -2.45 -3.23 10.33
CA GLU A 25 -2.09 -4.65 10.35
C GLU A 25 -0.59 -4.86 10.55
N LYS A 26 0.24 -4.09 9.83
CA LYS A 26 1.70 -4.24 9.81
C LYS A 26 2.41 -3.50 10.96
N LYS A 27 1.68 -2.67 11.71
CA LYS A 27 2.15 -1.85 12.84
C LYS A 27 3.30 -0.90 12.48
N GLY A 28 3.36 -0.45 11.23
CA GLY A 28 4.46 0.37 10.70
C GLY A 28 4.13 0.94 9.32
N PHE A 29 4.97 1.84 8.82
CA PHE A 29 4.88 2.31 7.44
C PHE A 29 5.44 1.27 6.47
N PRO A 30 4.96 1.25 5.21
CA PRO A 30 5.53 0.36 4.20
C PRO A 30 6.93 0.84 3.82
N VAL A 31 7.70 -0.06 3.21
CA VAL A 31 8.91 0.35 2.48
C VAL A 31 8.47 0.99 1.18
N PHE A 32 8.79 2.28 0.99
CA PHE A 32 8.30 3.05 -0.15
C PHE A 32 8.74 2.46 -1.50
N ASP A 33 9.96 1.94 -1.60
CA ASP A 33 10.47 1.30 -2.82
C ASP A 33 9.64 0.06 -3.20
N GLU A 34 9.19 -0.75 -2.23
CA GLU A 34 8.34 -1.91 -2.51
C GLU A 34 6.97 -1.48 -3.08
N VAL A 35 6.43 -0.37 -2.56
CA VAL A 35 5.17 0.20 -3.09
C VAL A 35 5.37 0.68 -4.52
N ALA A 36 6.43 1.42 -4.80
CA ALA A 36 6.71 1.94 -6.13
C ALA A 36 6.93 0.82 -7.15
N ALA A 37 7.75 -0.18 -6.81
CA ALA A 37 7.99 -1.34 -7.66
C ALA A 37 6.69 -2.09 -8.00
N LEU A 38 5.83 -2.32 -6.99
CA LEU A 38 4.55 -3.00 -7.22
C LEU A 38 3.63 -2.20 -8.16
N VAL A 39 3.59 -0.86 -8.04
CA VAL A 39 2.82 -0.02 -8.95
C VAL A 39 3.34 -0.15 -10.39
N GLU A 40 4.67 -0.13 -10.59
CA GLU A 40 5.28 -0.31 -11.91
C GLU A 40 4.97 -1.68 -12.50
N GLU A 41 5.08 -2.75 -11.70
CA GLU A 41 4.78 -4.12 -12.12
C GLU A 41 3.33 -4.27 -12.56
N VAL A 42 2.39 -3.76 -11.76
CA VAL A 42 0.95 -3.78 -12.08
C VAL A 42 0.66 -2.96 -13.33
N SER A 43 1.32 -1.82 -13.50
CA SER A 43 1.21 -1.02 -14.73
C SER A 43 1.69 -1.75 -15.98
N ARG A 44 2.55 -2.77 -15.85
CA ARG A 44 3.03 -3.63 -16.94
C ARG A 44 2.14 -4.87 -17.17
N GLY A 45 1.02 -4.98 -16.45
CA GLY A 45 0.07 -6.09 -16.56
C GLY A 45 0.32 -7.25 -15.60
N MET A 46 1.24 -7.10 -14.64
CA MET A 46 1.43 -8.13 -13.61
C MET A 46 0.31 -8.06 -12.55
N PRO A 47 -0.01 -9.19 -11.88
CA PRO A 47 -1.06 -9.21 -10.88
C PRO A 47 -0.67 -8.39 -9.64
N VAL A 48 -1.68 -7.73 -9.06
CA VAL A 48 -1.55 -7.04 -7.77
C VAL A 48 -1.28 -8.09 -6.67
N ARG A 49 -0.34 -7.81 -5.76
CA ARG A 49 0.02 -8.69 -4.65
C ARG A 49 0.19 -7.91 -3.33
N PRO A 50 -0.03 -8.55 -2.17
CA PRO A 50 0.20 -7.91 -0.87
C PRO A 50 1.69 -7.58 -0.65
N LEU A 51 1.96 -6.43 -0.05
CA LEU A 51 3.31 -6.03 0.34
C LEU A 51 3.67 -6.64 1.70
N VAL A 52 4.92 -7.07 1.84
CA VAL A 52 5.43 -7.64 3.09
C VAL A 52 5.72 -6.52 4.09
N GLY A 53 6.33 -5.42 3.64
CA GLY A 53 6.36 -4.11 4.28
C GLY A 53 6.57 -4.13 5.80
N LYS A 54 7.84 -4.13 6.23
CA LYS A 54 8.19 -3.71 7.58
C LYS A 54 9.47 -2.87 7.54
N GLN A 55 9.34 -1.55 7.66
CA GLN A 55 10.44 -0.72 8.10
C GLN A 55 10.57 -0.94 9.61
N GLY A 56 11.68 -1.56 10.03
CA GLY A 56 12.01 -1.79 11.43
C GLY A 56 12.29 -0.51 12.18
#